data_AF-A0A519Y4H6-F1
#
_entry.id   AF-A0A519Y4H6-F1
#
_cell.length_a   1.000
_cell.length_b   1.000
_cell.length_c   1.000
_cell.angle_alpha   90.00
_cell.angle_beta   90.00
_cell.angle_gamma   90.00
#
_symmetry.space_group_name_H-M   'P 1'
#
loop_
_entity.id
_entity.type
_entity.pdbx_description
1 polymer ?
#
loop_
_entity_poly.entity_id
_entity_poly.type
_entity_poly.pdbx_seq_one_letter_code
_entity_poly.pdbx_strand_id
1 'polypeptide(L)'
;MYMMNCYDKIHNDFIPLMNKSYKMKKSLLLGAIAMVGFALNTNAQTVKQTEITSINNSLNTVLKLTPVNFSYDKDWAGKLKLNSQKQSGFAVEEVAKVAPELVINQQKTYTAGKNNTKTAT
;
A
#
# COMPACT_ATOMS: atom_id res chain seq x y z
N MET A 1 -10.86 68.40 -55.43
CA MET A 1 -11.11 66.99 -55.75
C MET A 1 -9.94 66.20 -55.21
N TYR A 2 -10.03 65.74 -53.95
CA TYR A 2 -9.00 64.93 -53.29
C TYR A 2 -9.56 63.55 -52.96
N MET A 3 -8.79 62.56 -53.39
CA MET A 3 -8.83 61.14 -53.08
C MET A 3 -9.13 60.80 -51.62
N MET A 4 -9.80 59.68 -51.37
CA MET A 4 -9.35 58.77 -50.30
C MET A 4 -9.65 57.32 -50.65
N ASN A 5 -8.58 56.54 -50.69
CA ASN A 5 -8.47 55.15 -51.09
C ASN A 5 -9.25 54.23 -50.15
N CYS A 6 -10.02 53.28 -50.71
CA CYS A 6 -10.70 52.22 -49.94
C CYS A 6 -9.73 51.30 -49.16
N TYR A 7 -8.42 51.44 -49.34
CA TYR A 7 -7.38 50.66 -48.66
C TYR A 7 -7.19 51.05 -47.18
N ASP A 8 -7.35 52.34 -46.83
CA ASP A 8 -7.09 52.81 -45.46
C ASP A 8 -8.17 52.37 -44.45
N LYS A 9 -9.38 52.08 -44.93
CA LYS A 9 -10.50 51.67 -44.08
C LYS A 9 -10.40 50.21 -43.61
N ILE A 10 -9.80 49.34 -44.42
CA ILE A 10 -9.63 47.92 -44.06
C ILE A 10 -8.46 47.75 -43.07
N HIS A 11 -7.38 48.53 -43.22
CA HIS A 11 -6.19 48.38 -42.38
C HIS A 11 -6.37 48.89 -40.94
N ASN A 12 -7.15 49.97 -40.73
CA ASN A 12 -7.32 50.59 -39.42
C ASN A 12 -8.44 49.99 -38.55
N ASP A 13 -9.49 49.43 -39.16
CA ASP A 13 -10.64 48.90 -38.40
C ASP A 13 -10.60 47.38 -38.22
N PHE A 14 -10.17 46.61 -39.22
CA PHE A 14 -10.26 45.13 -39.17
C PHE A 14 -9.08 44.45 -38.47
N ILE A 15 -7.85 44.93 -38.65
CA ILE A 15 -6.65 44.34 -38.03
C ILE A 15 -6.71 44.37 -36.48
N PRO A 16 -7.14 45.45 -35.80
CA PRO A 16 -7.23 45.45 -34.35
C PRO A 16 -8.36 44.57 -33.79
N LEU A 17 -9.45 44.35 -34.53
CA LEU A 17 -10.54 43.45 -34.14
C LEU A 17 -10.12 41.96 -34.17
N MET A 18 -9.32 41.57 -35.15
CA MET A 18 -8.79 40.20 -35.24
C MET A 18 -7.73 39.90 -34.15
N ASN A 19 -6.96 40.90 -33.71
CA ASN A 19 -6.00 40.72 -32.60
C ASN A 19 -6.71 40.67 -31.23
N LYS A 20 -7.81 41.41 -31.04
CA LYS A 20 -8.61 41.39 -29.80
C LYS A 20 -9.35 40.07 -29.58
N SER A 21 -9.83 39.44 -30.66
CA SER A 21 -10.48 38.11 -30.61
C SER A 21 -9.48 36.97 -30.32
N TYR A 22 -8.26 37.04 -30.88
CA TYR A 22 -7.20 36.07 -30.61
C TYR A 22 -6.64 36.17 -29.18
N LYS A 23 -6.54 37.39 -28.62
CA LYS A 23 -6.09 37.60 -27.23
C LYS A 23 -7.10 37.17 -26.16
N MET A 24 -8.40 37.10 -26.50
CA MET A 24 -9.45 36.70 -25.55
C MET A 24 -9.87 35.23 -25.61
N LYS A 25 -9.18 34.41 -26.41
CA LYS A 25 -9.32 32.93 -26.40
C LYS A 25 -8.06 32.21 -25.91
N LYS A 26 -7.00 32.96 -25.57
CA LYS A 26 -5.76 32.40 -25.00
C LYS A 26 -5.68 32.51 -23.47
N SER A 27 -6.78 32.87 -22.81
CA SER A 27 -6.88 33.00 -21.36
C SER A 27 -7.92 32.06 -20.73
N LEU A 28 -8.38 31.06 -21.49
CA LEU A 28 -9.26 29.99 -21.01
C LEU A 28 -8.62 28.62 -21.22
N LEU A 29 -7.38 28.48 -20.74
CA LEU A 29 -6.83 27.18 -20.36
C LEU A 29 -6.62 27.25 -18.85
N LEU A 30 -7.76 27.17 -18.15
CA LEU A 30 -7.85 26.92 -16.73
C LEU A 30 -7.13 25.60 -16.43
N GLY A 31 -6.12 25.70 -15.55
CA GLY A 31 -5.71 24.65 -14.62
C GLY A 31 -5.61 23.24 -15.17
N ALA A 32 -4.52 22.94 -15.89
CA ALA A 32 -3.98 21.59 -15.81
C ALA A 32 -3.55 21.39 -14.34
N ILE A 33 -4.37 20.64 -13.61
CA ILE A 33 -4.07 20.18 -12.27
C ILE A 33 -2.74 19.43 -12.38
N ALA A 34 -1.65 20.08 -11.97
CA ALA A 34 -0.43 19.37 -11.65
C ALA A 34 -0.75 18.54 -10.40
N MET A 35 -1.35 17.36 -10.60
CA MET A 35 -1.26 16.27 -9.64
C MET A 35 0.22 15.90 -9.62
N VAL A 36 0.98 16.63 -8.82
CA VAL A 36 2.23 16.14 -8.27
C VAL A 36 1.84 14.87 -7.56
N GLY A 37 2.05 13.74 -8.22
CA GLY A 37 1.95 12.44 -7.61
C GLY A 37 3.00 12.39 -6.51
N PHE A 38 2.63 12.79 -5.30
CA PHE A 38 3.31 12.31 -4.11
C PHE A 38 3.03 10.82 -4.09
N ALA A 39 3.92 10.04 -4.72
CA ALA A 39 4.04 8.64 -4.39
C ALA A 39 4.39 8.63 -2.90
N LEU A 40 3.37 8.38 -2.07
CA LEU A 40 3.60 8.02 -0.68
C LEU A 40 4.41 6.73 -0.75
N ASN A 41 5.74 6.86 -0.60
CA ASN A 41 6.56 5.76 -0.18
C ASN A 41 6.01 5.39 1.20
N THR A 42 5.06 4.46 1.23
CA THR A 42 4.67 3.79 2.46
C THR A 42 5.94 3.06 2.87
N ASN A 43 6.74 3.71 3.70
CA ASN A 43 7.72 3.00 4.50
C ASN A 43 6.88 2.06 5.34
N ALA A 44 6.71 0.82 4.89
CA ALA A 44 6.31 -0.26 5.77
C ALA A 44 7.20 -0.08 6.99
N GLN A 45 6.60 0.11 8.17
CA GLN A 45 7.38 0.31 9.38
C GLN A 45 8.28 -0.93 9.51
N THR A 46 9.56 -0.76 9.16
CA THR A 46 10.53 -1.84 9.32
C THR A 46 10.68 -1.97 10.82
N VAL A 47 9.98 -2.96 11.38
CA VAL A 47 10.05 -3.29 12.79
C VAL A 47 11.50 -3.73 13.04
N LYS A 48 12.29 -2.84 13.62
CA LYS A 48 13.68 -3.13 13.98
C LYS A 48 13.66 -4.03 15.20
N GLN A 49 14.34 -5.16 15.11
CA GLN A 49 14.59 -6.00 16.27
C GLN A 49 15.59 -5.31 17.18
N THR A 50 15.22 -5.09 18.43
CA THR A 50 16.09 -4.56 19.49
C THR A 50 16.42 -5.67 20.47
N GLU A 51 17.54 -5.56 21.19
CA GLU A 51 17.91 -6.49 22.27
C GLU A 51 18.10 -7.95 21.82
N ILE A 52 18.85 -8.14 20.73
CA ILE A 52 19.16 -9.49 20.22
C ILE A 52 20.07 -10.21 21.22
N THR A 53 19.53 -11.24 21.87
CA THR A 53 20.25 -12.13 22.78
C THR A 53 20.33 -13.54 22.19
N SER A 54 21.46 -14.21 22.42
CA SER A 54 21.65 -15.59 21.97
C SER A 54 20.84 -16.55 22.83
N ILE A 55 20.15 -17.49 22.19
CA ILE A 55 19.49 -18.60 22.88
C ILE A 55 20.55 -19.65 23.21
N ASN A 56 20.85 -19.80 24.49
CA ASN A 56 21.79 -20.82 24.97
C ASN A 56 21.19 -22.22 24.77
N ASN A 57 22.05 -23.21 24.48
CA ASN A 57 21.66 -24.61 24.25
C ASN A 57 20.65 -24.85 23.11
N SER A 58 20.55 -23.92 22.16
CA SER A 58 19.60 -23.95 21.05
C SER A 58 19.59 -25.27 20.27
N LEU A 59 20.77 -25.82 19.94
CA LEU A 59 20.86 -27.10 19.23
C LEU A 59 20.29 -28.27 20.05
N ASN A 60 20.60 -28.33 21.35
CA ASN A 60 20.08 -29.37 22.23
C ASN A 60 18.56 -29.27 22.40
N THR A 61 18.01 -28.05 22.40
CA THR A 61 16.56 -27.84 22.39
C THR A 61 15.93 -28.38 21.12
N VAL A 62 16.47 -28.04 19.93
CA VAL A 62 15.94 -28.52 18.64
C VAL A 62 16.02 -30.04 18.53
N LEU A 63 17.08 -30.67 19.02
CA LEU A 63 17.25 -32.13 18.99
C LEU A 63 16.22 -32.89 19.84
N LYS A 64 15.60 -32.22 20.82
CA LYS A 64 14.54 -32.81 21.66
C LYS A 64 13.15 -32.68 21.06
N LEU A 65 13.00 -31.92 19.97
CA LEU A 65 11.71 -31.66 19.33
C LEU A 65 11.54 -32.55 18.11
N THR A 66 10.31 -33.01 17.90
CA THR A 66 9.97 -33.79 16.71
C THR A 66 9.50 -32.86 15.59
N PRO A 67 10.19 -32.81 14.44
CA PRO A 67 9.69 -32.05 13.30
C PRO A 67 8.44 -32.73 12.73
N VAL A 68 7.40 -31.94 12.48
CA VAL A 68 6.11 -32.41 11.98
C VAL A 68 5.71 -31.64 10.73
N ASN A 69 4.88 -32.28 9.90
CA ASN A 69 4.19 -31.62 8.80
C ASN A 69 2.74 -31.38 9.20
N PHE A 70 2.26 -30.16 9.05
CA PHE A 70 0.91 -29.76 9.43
C PHE A 70 0.27 -28.89 8.35
N SER A 71 -1.04 -28.74 8.44
CA SER A 71 -1.82 -27.82 7.61
C SER A 71 -2.91 -27.21 8.47
N TYR A 72 -3.21 -25.93 8.25
CA TYR A 72 -4.31 -25.29 8.94
C TYR A 72 -5.66 -25.83 8.45
N ASP A 73 -6.64 -25.86 9.34
CA ASP A 73 -8.03 -26.08 8.97
C ASP A 73 -8.45 -25.07 7.89
N LYS A 74 -9.17 -25.55 6.86
CA LYS A 74 -9.47 -24.74 5.66
C LYS A 74 -10.32 -23.51 5.98
N ASP A 75 -11.27 -23.64 6.89
CA ASP A 75 -12.18 -22.55 7.24
C ASP A 75 -11.44 -21.46 8.02
N TRP A 76 -10.55 -21.88 8.93
CA TRP A 76 -9.70 -20.96 9.69
C TRP A 76 -8.59 -20.33 8.83
N ALA A 77 -7.98 -21.10 7.93
CA ALA A 77 -6.96 -20.60 7.03
C ALA A 77 -7.50 -19.47 6.15
N GLY A 78 -8.70 -19.61 5.60
CA GLY A 78 -9.35 -18.56 4.82
C GLY A 78 -9.63 -17.30 5.63
N LYS A 79 -10.22 -17.43 6.83
CA LYS A 79 -10.57 -16.29 7.69
C LYS A 79 -9.34 -15.51 8.16
N LEU A 80 -8.28 -16.22 8.53
CA LEU A 80 -7.05 -15.64 9.08
C LEU A 80 -6.00 -15.34 8.00
N LYS A 81 -6.32 -15.57 6.72
CA LYS A 81 -5.40 -15.44 5.57
C LYS A 81 -4.09 -16.22 5.79
N LEU A 82 -4.20 -17.41 6.38
CA LEU A 82 -3.06 -18.31 6.59
C LEU A 82 -2.78 -19.10 5.32
N ASN A 83 -1.56 -19.60 5.19
CA ASN A 83 -1.21 -20.49 4.10
C ASN A 83 -1.99 -21.81 4.24
N SER A 84 -2.72 -22.21 3.20
CA SER A 84 -3.47 -23.48 3.16
C SER A 84 -2.62 -24.67 2.74
N GLN A 85 -1.36 -24.46 2.34
CA GLN A 85 -0.43 -25.52 1.98
C GLN A 85 0.12 -26.22 3.23
N LYS A 86 0.63 -27.44 3.05
CA LYS A 86 1.36 -28.14 4.10
C LYS A 86 2.62 -27.35 4.46
N GLN A 87 2.85 -27.19 5.76
CA GLN A 87 4.02 -26.56 6.33
C GLN A 87 4.76 -27.55 7.23
N SER A 88 6.05 -27.30 7.43
CA SER A 88 6.89 -28.07 8.34
C SER A 88 7.22 -27.20 9.55
N GLY A 89 7.23 -27.79 10.73
CA GLY A 89 7.51 -27.07 11.97
C GLY A 89 7.55 -28.04 13.15
N PHE A 90 7.20 -27.55 14.34
CA PHE A 90 7.19 -28.33 15.58
C PHE A 90 5.81 -28.26 16.24
N ALA A 91 5.43 -29.31 16.96
CA ALA A 91 4.18 -29.32 17.71
C ALA A 91 4.28 -28.38 18.92
N VAL A 92 3.30 -27.49 19.09
CA VAL A 92 3.33 -26.45 20.14
C VAL A 92 3.33 -27.07 21.53
N GLU A 93 2.63 -28.18 21.71
CA GLU A 93 2.55 -28.91 22.99
C GLU A 93 3.90 -29.52 23.40
N GLU A 94 4.75 -29.85 22.44
CA GLU A 94 6.09 -30.38 22.68
C GLU A 94 7.07 -29.24 22.97
N VAL A 95 7.01 -28.17 22.18
CA VAL A 95 7.81 -26.95 22.41
C VAL A 95 7.52 -26.37 23.80
N ALA A 96 6.25 -26.31 24.21
CA ALA A 96 5.85 -25.83 25.54
C ALA A 96 6.46 -26.63 26.70
N LYS A 97 6.80 -27.91 26.48
CA LYS A 97 7.45 -28.77 27.50
C LYS A 97 8.96 -28.58 27.54
N VAL A 98 9.60 -28.36 26.40
CA VAL A 98 11.07 -28.32 26.28
C VAL A 98 11.62 -26.90 26.42
N ALA A 99 10.94 -25.92 25.83
CA ALA A 99 11.35 -24.52 25.75
C ALA A 99 10.11 -23.60 25.73
N PRO A 100 9.39 -23.48 26.86
CA PRO A 100 8.16 -22.67 26.95
C PRO A 100 8.35 -21.21 26.56
N GLU A 101 9.55 -20.66 26.74
CA GLU A 101 9.92 -19.29 26.36
C GLU A 101 9.84 -19.03 24.84
N LEU A 102 9.82 -20.09 24.02
CA LEU A 102 9.70 -19.99 22.57
C LEU A 102 8.23 -20.03 22.09
N VAL A 103 7.28 -20.32 22.98
CA VAL A 103 5.86 -20.38 22.64
C VAL A 103 5.24 -18.99 22.75
N ILE A 104 4.87 -18.43 21.59
CA ILE A 104 4.25 -17.10 21.50
C ILE A 104 2.78 -17.27 21.11
N ASN A 105 1.88 -16.85 21.99
CA ASN A 105 0.46 -16.73 21.67
C ASN A 105 0.22 -15.44 20.90
N GLN A 106 -0.30 -15.54 19.68
CA GLN A 106 -0.57 -14.39 18.83
C GLN A 106 -2.07 -14.25 18.61
N GLN A 107 -2.61 -13.07 18.94
CA GLN A 107 -3.99 -12.74 18.61
C GLN A 107 -4.07 -12.18 17.19
N LYS A 108 -4.96 -12.76 16.37
CA LYS A 108 -5.24 -12.29 15.01
C LYS A 108 -6.69 -11.82 14.90
N THR A 109 -6.84 -10.55 14.53
CA THR A 109 -8.14 -9.96 14.22
C THR A 109 -8.51 -10.23 12.76
N TYR A 110 -9.73 -10.70 12.53
CA TYR A 110 -10.27 -10.98 11.19
C TYR A 110 -11.67 -10.40 11.03
N THR A 111 -12.03 -10.06 9.79
CA THR A 111 -13.35 -9.51 9.45
C THR A 111 -14.40 -10.62 9.51
N ALA A 112 -15.47 -10.40 10.26
CA ALA A 112 -16.58 -11.34 10.44
C ALA A 112 -17.91 -10.83 9.83
N GLY A 113 -17.87 -9.73 9.07
CA GLY A 113 -19.03 -9.14 8.41
C GLY A 113 -18.82 -7.66 8.10
N LYS A 114 -19.84 -6.99 7.55
CA LYS A 114 -19.79 -5.55 7.29
C LYS A 114 -19.56 -4.81 8.62
N ASN A 115 -18.42 -4.12 8.72
CA ASN A 115 -18.00 -3.37 9.90
C ASN A 115 -17.90 -4.21 11.20
N ASN A 116 -17.68 -5.52 11.09
CA ASN A 116 -17.56 -6.40 12.25
C ASN A 116 -16.24 -7.18 12.20
N THR A 117 -15.51 -7.20 13.31
CA THR A 117 -14.26 -7.94 13.46
C THR A 117 -14.34 -8.90 14.65
N LYS A 118 -13.61 -10.01 14.55
CA LYS A 118 -13.45 -10.99 15.62
C LYS A 118 -11.97 -11.25 15.84
N THR A 119 -11.62 -11.72 17.03
CA THR A 119 -10.25 -12.09 17.39
C THR A 119 -10.17 -13.60 17.56
N ALA A 120 -9.14 -14.20 16.96
CA ALA A 120 -8.70 -15.56 17.25
C ALA A 120 -7.39 -15.51 18.04
N THR A 121 -7.21 -16.41 19.00
CA THR A 121 -5.98 -16.60 19.78
C THR A 121 -5.41 -17.97 19.45
#